data_AF-A0A971MU99-F1
#
_entry.id   AF-A0A971MU99-F1
#
_cell.length_a   1.000
_cell.length_b   1.000
_cell.length_c   1.000
_cell.angle_alpha   90.00
_cell.angle_beta   90.00
_cell.angle_gamma   90.00
#
_symmetry.space_group_name_H-M   'P 1'
#
loop_
_entity.id
_entity.type
_entity.pdbx_description
1 polymer ?
#
loop_
_entity_poly.entity_id
_entity_poly.type
_entity_poly.pdbx_seq_one_letter_code
_entity_poly.pdbx_strand_id
1 'polypeptide(L)' 'AKSLGLSAKVSGSGGGDCGIALYNNKESLSLLKEAWIKQGIQYIEGAII' A
#
# COMPACT_ATOMS: atom_id res chain seq x y z
N ALA A 1 6.26 1.35 2.34
CA ALA A 1 6.52 0.35 1.28
C ALA A 1 8.01 0.02 1.18
N LYS A 2 8.88 0.92 0.67
CA LYS A 2 10.32 0.63 0.46
C LYS A 2 11.05 0.13 1.71
N SER A 3 10.78 0.70 2.89
CA SER A 3 11.35 0.27 4.18
C SER A 3 10.94 -1.15 4.62
N LEU A 4 9.86 -1.69 4.04
CA LEU A 4 9.35 -3.05 4.28
C LEU A 4 9.76 -4.01 3.15
N GLY A 5 10.63 -3.59 2.23
CA GLY A 5 11.01 -4.40 1.06
C GLY A 5 9.92 -4.55 -0.01
N LEU A 6 8.86 -3.73 0.05
CA LEU A 6 7.74 -3.79 -0.88
C LEU A 6 7.84 -2.75 -1.99
N SER A 7 7.42 -3.14 -3.19
CA SER A 7 7.25 -2.24 -4.32
C SER A 7 5.88 -1.56 -4.27
N ALA A 8 5.87 -0.25 -4.39
CA ALA A 8 4.65 0.55 -4.47
C ALA A 8 4.81 1.68 -5.48
N LYS A 9 3.70 2.09 -6.11
CA LYS A 9 3.65 3.22 -7.04
C LYS A 9 2.34 3.97 -6.91
N VAL A 10 2.32 5.20 -7.40
CA VAL A 10 1.09 5.96 -7.65
C VAL A 10 0.24 5.21 -8.68
N SER A 11 -1.08 5.17 -8.48
CA SER A 11 -2.03 4.57 -9.42
C SER A 11 -2.86 5.68 -10.10
N GLY A 12 -2.86 5.74 -11.44
CA GLY A 12 -3.55 6.79 -12.20
C GLY A 12 -2.65 7.96 -12.62
N SER A 13 -3.23 9.17 -12.70
CA SER A 13 -2.57 10.41 -13.15
C SER A 13 -1.57 11.00 -12.16
N GLY A 14 -1.67 10.64 -10.88
CA GLY A 14 -0.91 11.25 -9.80
C GLY A 14 -1.43 12.63 -9.38
N GLY A 15 -0.69 13.29 -8.49
CA GLY A 15 -1.12 14.55 -7.85
C GLY A 15 -2.14 14.39 -6.71
N GLY A 16 -2.57 13.16 -6.41
CA GLY A 16 -3.58 12.85 -5.40
C GLY A 16 -4.07 11.41 -5.50
N ASP A 17 -5.29 11.17 -5.03
CA ASP A 17 -6.03 9.91 -5.07
C ASP A 17 -5.38 8.73 -4.32
N CYS A 18 -4.91 7.71 -5.06
CA CYS A 18 -4.53 6.41 -4.51
C CYS A 18 -3.15 5.93 -4.99
N GLY A 19 -2.50 5.13 -4.15
CA GLY A 19 -1.33 4.33 -4.49
C GLY A 19 -1.66 2.83 -4.46
N ILE A 20 -0.86 2.03 -5.17
CA ILE A 20 -0.92 0.56 -5.10
C ILE A 20 0.44 0.00 -4.68
N ALA A 21 0.41 -1.08 -3.91
CA ALA A 21 1.59 -1.84 -3.51
C ALA A 21 1.37 -3.33 -3.77
N LEU A 22 2.44 -4.01 -4.13
CA LEU A 22 2.45 -5.47 -4.24
C LEU A 22 3.11 -6.06 -3.00
N TYR A 23 2.49 -7.08 -2.43
CA TYR A 23 2.98 -7.84 -1.29
C TYR A 23 2.92 -9.33 -1.60
N ASN A 24 3.79 -10.11 -0.98
CA ASN A 24 3.88 -11.56 -1.20
C ASN A 24 3.58 -12.38 0.06
N ASN A 25 3.33 -11.73 1.20
CA ASN A 25 3.00 -12.41 2.44
C ASN A 25 2.10 -11.53 3.33
N LYS A 26 1.32 -12.16 4.22
CA LYS A 26 0.33 -11.49 5.07
C LYS A 26 0.95 -10.59 6.14
N GLU A 27 2.14 -10.92 6.64
CA GLU A 27 2.83 -10.11 7.66
C GLU A 27 3.21 -8.73 7.09
N SER A 28 3.81 -8.71 5.90
CA SER A 28 4.18 -7.49 5.19
C SER A 28 2.97 -6.61 4.85
N LEU A 29 1.82 -7.24 4.55
CA LEU A 29 0.56 -6.52 4.34
C LEU A 29 0.10 -5.82 5.63
N SER A 30 0.09 -6.54 6.77
CA SER A 30 -0.32 -5.97 8.06
C SER A 30 0.57 -4.79 8.45
N LEU A 31 1.89 -4.94 8.33
CA LEU A 31 2.86 -3.86 8.61
C LEU A 31 2.67 -2.67 7.67
N LEU A 32 2.43 -2.91 6.38
CA LEU A 32 2.20 -1.85 5.40
C LEU A 32 0.90 -1.08 5.71
N LYS A 33 -0.17 -1.80 6.04
CA LYS A 33 -1.47 -1.23 6.41
C LYS A 33 -1.35 -0.31 7.61
N GLU A 34 -0.69 -0.75 8.68
CA GLU A 34 -0.47 0.09 9.86
C GLU A 34 0.36 1.33 9.54
N ALA A 35 1.43 1.18 8.76
CA ALA A 35 2.29 2.29 8.37
C ALA A 35 1.53 3.34 7.55
N TRP A 36 0.67 2.93 6.62
CA TRP A 36 -0.15 3.83 5.82
C TRP A 36 -1.22 4.55 6.64
N ILE A 37 -1.92 3.85 7.53
CA ILE A 37 -2.90 4.47 8.43
C ILE A 37 -2.26 5.53 9.33
N LYS A 38 -1.06 5.25 9.88
CA LYS A 38 -0.30 6.22 10.69
C LYS A 38 0.11 7.49 9.92
N GLN A 39 0.15 7.42 8.60
CA GLN A 39 0.46 8.56 7.71
C GLN A 39 -0.81 9.25 7.18
N GLY A 40 -2.00 8.88 7.69
CA GLY A 40 -3.28 9.44 7.25
C GLY A 40 -3.78 8.87 5.92
N ILE A 41 -3.21 7.79 5.42
CA ILE A 41 -3.65 7.12 4.19
C ILE A 41 -4.74 6.10 4.54
N GLN A 42 -5.92 6.23 3.92
CA GLN A 42 -6.98 5.24 4.03
C GLN A 42 -6.61 3.96 3.28
N TYR A 43 -6.64 2.82 3.98
CA TYR A 43 -6.43 1.51 3.37
C TYR A 43 -7.73 1.00 2.72
N ILE A 44 -7.61 0.53 1.48
CA ILE A 44 -8.68 -0.15 0.74
C ILE A 44 -8.19 -1.55 0.41
N GLU A 45 -8.97 -2.57 0.78
CA GLU A 45 -8.63 -3.96 0.48
C GLU A 45 -8.87 -4.25 -1.00
N GLY A 46 -7.82 -4.69 -1.70
CA GLY A 46 -7.88 -5.10 -3.09
C GLY A 46 -7.43 -6.55 -3.23
N ALA A 47 -8.23 -7.36 -3.91
CA ALA A 47 -7.87 -8.71 -4.33
C ALA A 47 -7.99 -8.80 -5.85
N ILE A 48 -6.99 -9.38 -6.52
CA ILE A 48 -7.14 -9.83 -7.90
C ILE A 48 -7.82 -11.20 -7.81
N ILE A 49 -9.03 -11.27 -8.36
CA ILE A 49 -9.81 -12.51 -8.49
C ILE A 49 -9.37 -13.21 -9.78
#